data_AF-A0A0C4DWX3-F1
#
_entry.id   AF-A0A0C4DWX3-F1
#
_cell.length_a   1.000
_cell.length_b   1.000
_cell.length_c   1.000
_cell.angle_alpha   90.00
_cell.angle_beta   90.00
_cell.angle_gamma   90.00
#
_symmetry.space_group_name_H-M   'P 1'
#
loop_
_entity.id
_entity.type
_entity.pdbx_description
1 polymer ?
#
loop_
_entity_poly.entity_id
_entity_poly.type
_entity_poly.pdbx_seq_one_letter_code
_entity_poly.pdbx_strand_id
1 'polypeptide(L)'
;MQFKTVLVALFAAAASAQDISKIPTCAISCFLNTSGTGCSSVFDFKCLCSNAPYISRVETCGRTACSAADQAKTRAWAEETCRSVGAPLPGTL
;
A
#
# COMPACT_ATOMS: atom_id res chain seq x y z
N MET A 1 6.32 -26.17 40.68
CA MET A 1 5.26 -25.67 39.78
C MET A 1 5.85 -24.56 38.92
N GLN A 2 6.35 -24.88 37.72
CA GLN A 2 6.89 -23.89 36.79
C GLN A 2 5.73 -23.27 36.02
N PHE A 3 5.34 -22.04 36.38
CA PHE A 3 4.36 -21.27 35.64
C PHE A 3 4.97 -20.86 34.30
N LYS A 4 4.74 -21.67 33.27
CA LYS A 4 5.00 -21.33 31.87
C LYS A 4 4.11 -20.15 31.49
N THR A 5 4.66 -18.94 31.60
CA THR A 5 4.07 -17.71 31.07
C THR A 5 4.07 -17.82 29.54
N VAL A 6 2.94 -18.23 28.98
CA VAL A 6 2.68 -18.11 27.54
C VAL A 6 2.55 -16.62 27.24
N LEU A 7 3.61 -16.06 26.67
CA LEU A 7 3.61 -14.71 26.09
C LEU A 7 2.63 -14.70 24.91
N VAL A 8 1.42 -14.20 25.14
CA VAL A 8 0.48 -13.86 24.07
C VAL A 8 1.04 -12.60 23.39
N ALA A 9 1.79 -12.80 22.31
CA ALA A 9 2.19 -11.73 21.41
C ALA A 9 0.95 -11.22 20.67
N LEU A 10 0.29 -10.22 21.26
CA LEU A 10 -0.79 -9.47 20.62
C LEU A 10 -0.15 -8.59 19.53
N PHE A 11 0.03 -9.13 18.34
CA PHE A 11 0.23 -8.31 17.15
C PHE A 11 -1.09 -7.60 16.88
N ALA A 12 -1.25 -6.41 17.46
CA ALA A 12 -2.26 -5.46 17.04
C ALA A 12 -1.97 -5.14 15.56
N ALA A 13 -2.63 -5.84 14.65
CA ALA A 13 -2.72 -5.42 13.27
C ALA A 13 -3.48 -4.10 13.31
N ALA A 14 -2.75 -2.98 13.27
CA ALA A 14 -3.31 -1.70 12.91
C ALA A 14 -3.87 -1.87 11.50
N ALA A 15 -5.16 -2.21 11.43
CA ALA A 15 -5.92 -2.10 10.20
C ALA A 15 -6.05 -0.60 9.94
N SER A 16 -5.03 -0.03 9.29
CA SER A 16 -5.13 1.28 8.68
C SER A 16 -6.30 1.19 7.72
N ALA A 17 -7.47 1.70 8.12
CA ALA A 17 -8.57 1.96 7.21
C ALA A 17 -8.08 3.05 6.27
N GLN A 18 -7.40 2.62 5.22
CA GLN A 18 -6.81 3.46 4.21
C GLN A 18 -7.95 4.08 3.43
N ASP A 19 -8.19 5.36 3.67
CA ASP A 19 -9.28 6.12 3.07
C ASP A 19 -8.95 6.39 1.59
N ILE A 20 -9.26 5.40 0.74
CA ILE A 20 -9.08 5.46 -0.72
C ILE A 20 -9.99 6.55 -1.32
N SER A 21 -10.97 7.07 -0.58
CA SER A 21 -11.77 8.21 -1.01
C SER A 21 -10.96 9.53 -1.10
N LYS A 22 -9.75 9.58 -0.54
CA LYS A 22 -8.83 10.72 -0.68
C LYS A 22 -8.04 10.73 -1.99
N ILE A 23 -8.02 9.64 -2.73
CA ILE A 23 -7.30 9.53 -4.00
C ILE A 23 -8.23 9.71 -5.21
N PRO A 24 -7.72 10.34 -6.28
CA PRO A 24 -8.50 10.58 -7.48
C PRO A 24 -8.89 9.26 -8.15
N THR A 25 -10.12 9.21 -8.69
CA THR A 25 -10.68 8.00 -9.32
C THR A 25 -9.84 7.48 -10.48
N CYS A 26 -9.09 8.36 -11.17
CA CYS A 26 -8.15 7.98 -12.22
C CYS A 26 -7.04 7.04 -11.72
N ALA A 27 -6.65 7.15 -10.44
CA ALA A 27 -5.60 6.33 -9.85
C ALA A 27 -6.14 5.05 -9.23
N ILE A 28 -7.41 5.03 -8.81
CA ILE A 28 -8.04 3.86 -8.17
C ILE A 28 -7.93 2.62 -9.06
N SER A 29 -8.22 2.75 -10.36
CA SER A 29 -8.15 1.64 -11.30
C SER A 29 -6.73 1.06 -11.44
N CYS A 30 -5.70 1.88 -11.25
CA CYS A 30 -4.31 1.44 -11.30
C CYS A 30 -3.95 0.49 -10.16
N PHE A 31 -4.54 0.65 -8.97
CA PHE A 31 -4.27 -0.20 -7.81
C PHE A 31 -4.96 -1.58 -7.89
N LEU A 32 -6.06 -1.70 -8.65
CA LEU A 32 -6.87 -2.92 -8.69
C LEU A 32 -6.14 -4.11 -9.33
N ASN A 33 -5.11 -3.86 -10.13
CA ASN A 33 -4.38 -4.91 -10.82
C ASN A 33 -3.19 -5.43 -10.00
N THR A 34 -3.49 -6.35 -9.09
CA THR A 34 -2.51 -7.03 -8.21
C THR A 34 -1.97 -8.35 -8.79
N SER A 35 -2.23 -8.62 -10.07
CA SER A 35 -1.76 -9.83 -10.74
C SER A 35 -0.23 -9.95 -10.66
N GLY A 36 0.26 -11.14 -10.30
CA GLY A 36 1.70 -11.42 -10.17
C GLY A 36 2.35 -10.90 -8.88
N THR A 37 1.58 -10.29 -7.96
CA THR A 37 2.14 -9.80 -6.69
C THR A 37 2.24 -10.85 -5.60
N GLY A 38 1.38 -11.88 -5.65
CA GLY A 38 1.24 -12.87 -4.57
C GLY A 38 0.56 -12.33 -3.30
N CYS A 39 0.07 -11.08 -3.32
CA CYS A 39 -0.60 -10.47 -2.19
C CYS A 39 -2.02 -10.99 -2.02
N SER A 40 -2.50 -11.04 -0.77
CA SER A 40 -3.77 -11.68 -0.44
C SER A 40 -4.99 -10.88 -0.90
N SER A 41 -4.84 -9.56 -1.06
CA SER A 41 -5.90 -8.68 -1.57
C SER A 41 -5.32 -7.36 -2.11
N VAL A 42 -6.18 -6.56 -2.77
CA VAL A 42 -5.89 -5.17 -3.14
C VAL A 42 -5.68 -4.24 -1.94
N PHE A 43 -6.02 -4.69 -0.74
CA PHE A 43 -5.84 -3.96 0.52
C PHE A 43 -4.69 -4.51 1.36
N ASP A 44 -3.94 -5.49 0.85
CA ASP A 44 -2.73 -6.00 1.49
C ASP A 44 -1.57 -5.02 1.26
N PHE A 45 -1.72 -3.81 1.81
CA PHE A 45 -0.79 -2.70 1.57
C PHE A 45 0.63 -3.06 1.98
N LYS A 46 0.82 -3.85 3.03
CA LYS A 46 2.14 -4.31 3.45
C LYS A 46 2.81 -5.13 2.35
N CYS A 47 2.11 -6.08 1.75
CA CYS A 47 2.62 -6.87 0.64
C CYS A 47 2.80 -6.02 -0.63
N LEU A 48 1.80 -5.21 -0.98
CA LEU A 48 1.81 -4.40 -2.19
C LEU A 48 2.90 -3.33 -2.19
N CYS A 49 3.07 -2.62 -1.06
CA CYS A 49 4.14 -1.63 -0.88
C CYS A 49 5.54 -2.25 -0.84
N SER A 50 5.64 -3.56 -0.56
CA SER A 50 6.91 -4.30 -0.65
C SER A 50 7.18 -4.84 -2.07
N ASN A 51 6.24 -4.67 -2.99
CA ASN A 51 6.32 -5.21 -4.35
C ASN A 51 6.71 -4.10 -5.34
N ALA A 52 8.02 -3.92 -5.55
CA ALA A 52 8.56 -2.92 -6.48
C ALA A 52 7.98 -2.98 -7.91
N PRO A 53 7.82 -4.15 -8.57
CA PRO A 53 7.24 -4.19 -9.91
C PRO A 53 5.76 -3.81 -9.93
N TYR A 54 4.99 -4.11 -8.89
CA TYR A 54 3.63 -3.60 -8.75
C TYR A 54 3.61 -2.08 -8.66
N ILE A 55 4.45 -1.50 -7.79
CA ILE A 55 4.49 -0.04 -7.61
C ILE A 55 4.84 0.66 -8.92
N SER A 56 5.84 0.18 -9.65
CA SER A 56 6.24 0.75 -10.95
C SER A 56 5.11 0.68 -11.99
N ARG A 57 4.31 -0.39 -11.98
CA ARG A 57 3.12 -0.52 -12.83
C ARG A 57 2.01 0.46 -12.46
N VAL A 58 1.73 0.62 -11.17
CA VAL A 58 0.73 1.58 -10.67
C VAL A 58 1.15 2.99 -11.06
N GLU A 59 2.42 3.32 -10.91
CA GLU A 59 2.96 4.64 -11.27
C GLU A 59 2.87 4.90 -12.78
N THR A 60 3.27 3.92 -13.60
CA THR A 60 3.14 4.00 -15.06
C THR A 60 1.68 4.19 -15.48
N CYS A 61 0.76 3.45 -14.85
CA CYS A 61 -0.67 3.63 -15.07
C CYS A 61 -1.13 5.04 -14.67
N GLY A 62 -0.72 5.53 -13.50
CA GLY A 62 -1.01 6.89 -13.04
C GLY A 62 -0.49 7.97 -13.98
N ARG A 63 0.70 7.79 -14.57
CA ARG A 63 1.25 8.70 -15.59
C ARG A 63 0.37 8.80 -16.84
N THR A 64 -0.31 7.71 -17.22
CA THR A 64 -1.20 7.67 -18.39
C THR A 64 -2.64 8.08 -18.10
N ALA A 65 -3.12 7.81 -16.88
CA ALA A 65 -4.53 7.97 -16.51
C ALA A 65 -4.83 9.27 -15.76
N CYS A 66 -3.84 9.86 -15.08
CA CYS A 66 -4.02 10.99 -14.16
C CYS A 66 -3.20 12.22 -14.55
N SER A 67 -3.68 13.40 -14.15
CA SER A 67 -2.91 14.65 -14.23
C SER A 67 -1.70 14.62 -13.29
N ALA A 68 -0.69 15.48 -13.53
CA ALA A 68 0.47 15.58 -12.66
C ALA A 68 0.10 15.92 -11.19
N ALA A 69 -0.95 16.74 -11.00
CA ALA A 69 -1.45 17.08 -9.66
C ALA A 69 -2.07 15.87 -8.95
N ASP A 70 -2.80 15.03 -9.69
CA ASP A 70 -3.44 13.82 -9.18
C ASP A 70 -2.41 12.72 -8.89
N GLN A 71 -1.37 12.62 -9.71
CA GLN A 71 -0.21 11.76 -9.45
C GLN A 71 0.48 12.15 -8.14
N ALA A 72 0.72 13.44 -7.91
CA ALA A 72 1.34 13.93 -6.68
C ALA A 72 0.50 13.61 -5.43
N LYS A 73 -0.83 13.82 -5.49
CA LYS A 73 -1.76 13.44 -4.41
C LYS A 73 -1.75 11.94 -4.14
N THR A 74 -1.78 11.14 -5.20
CA THR A 74 -1.75 9.67 -5.11
C THR A 74 -0.45 9.17 -4.49
N ARG A 75 0.69 9.76 -4.89
CA ARG A 75 2.00 9.43 -4.35
C ARG A 75 2.12 9.80 -2.88
N ALA A 76 1.65 10.99 -2.49
CA ALA A 76 1.64 11.41 -1.09
C ALA A 76 0.81 10.48 -0.21
N TRP A 77 -0.39 10.11 -0.68
CA TRP A 77 -1.23 9.11 -0.02
C TRP A 77 -0.50 7.78 0.10
N ALA A 78 0.02 7.24 -1.01
CA ALA A 78 0.70 5.95 -1.03
C ALA A 78 1.95 5.92 -0.13
N GLU A 79 2.73 7.00 -0.07
CA GLU A 79 3.84 7.13 0.88
C GLU A 79 3.38 7.00 2.32
N GLU A 80 2.31 7.72 2.71
CA GLU A 80 1.74 7.66 4.05
C GLU A 80 1.19 6.26 4.36
N THR A 81 0.46 5.66 3.42
CA THR A 81 -0.03 4.27 3.48
C THR A 81 1.09 3.30 3.77
N CYS A 82 2.11 3.31 2.91
CA CYS A 82 3.21 2.37 2.91
C CYS A 82 4.08 2.54 4.15
N ARG A 83 4.29 3.79 4.62
CA ARG A 83 4.95 4.06 5.92
C ARG A 83 4.13 3.52 7.09
N SER A 84 2.80 3.70 7.09
CA SER A 84 1.94 3.25 8.20
C SER A 84 1.96 1.73 8.40
N VAL A 85 2.20 0.97 7.33
CA VAL A 85 2.29 -0.50 7.36
C VAL A 85 3.73 -1.03 7.46
N GLY A 86 4.71 -0.15 7.65
CA GLY A 86 6.13 -0.51 7.83
C GLY A 86 6.84 -0.98 6.55
N ALA A 87 6.32 -0.62 5.37
CA ALA A 87 6.90 -0.95 4.07
C ALA A 87 7.02 0.33 3.21
N PRO A 88 7.89 1.29 3.56
CA PRO A 88 7.95 2.60 2.89
C PRO A 88 8.29 2.46 1.39
N LEU A 89 7.67 3.32 0.57
CA LEU A 89 7.96 3.37 -0.86
C LEU A 89 9.46 3.67 -1.11
N PRO A 90 10.07 3.05 -2.14
CA PRO A 90 11.42 3.42 -2.56
C PRO A 90 11.41 4.86 -3.08
N GLY A 91 12.28 5.72 -2.54
CA GLY A 91 12.27 7.17 -2.79
C GLY A 91 12.64 7.62 -4.21
N THR A 92 12.84 6.68 -5.13
CA THR A 92 13.21 6.93 -6.54
C THR A 92 12.03 6.88 -7.51
N LEU A 93 10.80 6.81 -7.01
CA LEU A 93 9.56 6.87 -7.78
C LEU A 93 9.13 8.32 -7.99
#